data_AF-A0A015IPZ6-F1
#
_entry.id   AF-A0A015IPZ6-F1
#
_cell.length_a   1.000
_cell.length_b   1.000
_cell.length_c   1.000
_cell.angle_alpha   90.00
_cell.angle_beta   90.00
_cell.angle_gamma   90.00
#
_symmetry.space_group_name_H-M   'P 1'
#
loop_
_entity.id
_entity.type
_entity.pdbx_description
1 polymer ?
#
loop_
_entity_poly.entity_id
_entity_poly.type
_entity_poly.pdbx_seq_one_letter_code
_entity_poly.pdbx_strand_id
1 'polypeptide(L)'
;MTIDDKFSWILLWIMTFRKKFNLPETATESQLKFMKIVLKEIGGDIYDSFPDSLYLARIQLGLKDRFYSFVPCPKCHKLYNKTDIDKIQKNDSIGIIRCSHIEFPNSASRRTKSCQMVLAEREVKKPELIYPFVPIHQQLETLYRRPHFERLLQHWSNRRQFDNILTNIYDGQIWKTFRETDDENSAKFF
;
A
#
# COMPACT_ATOMS: atom_id res chain seq x y z
N MET A 1 -12.41 13.97 -9.69
CA MET A 1 -13.22 12.76 -9.41
C MET A 1 -14.43 13.27 -8.66
N THR A 2 -15.55 13.41 -9.35
CA THR A 2 -16.78 14.02 -8.82
C THR A 2 -17.38 13.07 -7.80
N ILE A 3 -17.21 13.41 -6.53
CA ILE A 3 -18.01 12.84 -5.46
C ILE A 3 -19.46 13.19 -5.84
N ASP A 4 -20.32 12.19 -5.99
CA ASP A 4 -21.74 12.44 -6.22
C ASP A 4 -22.32 13.01 -4.92
N ASP A 5 -22.31 14.35 -4.82
CA ASP A 5 -22.41 15.13 -3.59
C ASP A 5 -23.73 14.91 -2.82
N LYS A 6 -24.75 14.33 -3.45
CA LYS A 6 -26.10 14.25 -2.87
C LYS A 6 -26.13 13.48 -1.54
N PHE A 7 -25.40 12.38 -1.41
CA PHE A 7 -25.51 11.47 -0.24
C PHE A 7 -24.16 11.07 0.37
N SER A 8 -23.06 11.65 -0.09
CA SER A 8 -21.73 11.36 0.45
C SER A 8 -21.58 11.72 1.92
N TRP A 9 -22.32 12.74 2.40
CA TRP A 9 -22.35 13.09 3.81
C TRP A 9 -22.95 11.97 4.69
N ILE A 10 -23.94 11.23 4.18
CA ILE A 10 -24.54 10.07 4.87
C ILE A 10 -23.50 8.97 4.98
N LEU A 11 -22.78 8.68 3.90
CA LEU A 11 -21.72 7.68 3.89
C LEU A 11 -20.56 8.08 4.82
N LEU A 12 -20.15 9.34 4.81
CA LEU A 12 -19.13 9.86 5.74
C LEU A 12 -19.59 9.71 7.19
N TRP A 13 -20.86 9.98 7.48
CA TRP A 13 -21.41 9.77 8.82
C TRP A 13 -21.38 8.30 9.21
N ILE A 14 -21.86 7.38 8.37
CA ILE A 14 -21.84 5.93 8.64
C ILE A 14 -20.40 5.44 8.89
N MET A 15 -19.44 5.86 8.06
CA MET A 15 -18.04 5.45 8.20
C MET A 15 -17.39 6.02 9.46
N THR A 16 -17.72 7.26 9.82
CA THR A 16 -17.24 7.89 11.06
C THR A 16 -17.88 7.24 12.28
N PHE A 17 -19.17 6.90 12.21
CA PHE A 17 -19.92 6.20 13.25
C PHE A 17 -19.32 4.81 13.48
N ARG A 18 -19.08 4.06 12.41
CA ARG A 18 -18.33 2.79 12.46
C ARG A 18 -17.01 2.94 13.20
N LYS A 19 -16.19 3.93 12.81
CA LYS A 19 -14.87 4.16 13.41
C LYS A 19 -14.97 4.53 14.90
N LYS A 20 -15.96 5.34 15.28
CA LYS A 20 -16.15 5.80 16.66
C LYS A 20 -16.60 4.68 17.59
N PHE A 21 -17.44 3.77 17.11
CA PHE A 21 -18.05 2.71 17.92
C PHE A 21 -17.49 1.30 17.64
N ASN A 22 -16.44 1.19 16.81
CA ASN A 22 -15.83 -0.08 16.42
C ASN A 22 -16.85 -1.12 15.90
N LEU A 23 -17.80 -0.67 15.07
CA LEU A 23 -18.84 -1.55 14.54
C LEU A 23 -18.24 -2.65 13.64
N PRO A 24 -18.70 -3.91 13.77
CA PRO A 24 -18.26 -4.99 12.89
C PRO A 24 -18.71 -4.72 11.45
N GLU A 25 -18.02 -5.37 10.51
CA GLU A 25 -18.24 -5.18 9.08
C GLU A 25 -19.68 -5.55 8.69
N THR A 26 -20.17 -6.69 9.19
CA THR A 26 -21.53 -7.18 8.99
C THR A 26 -22.59 -6.20 9.48
N ALA A 27 -22.41 -5.60 10.66
CA ALA A 27 -23.35 -4.60 11.17
C ALA A 27 -23.37 -3.33 10.32
N THR A 28 -22.21 -2.91 9.83
CA THR A 28 -22.11 -1.73 8.95
C THR A 28 -22.77 -1.99 7.60
N GLU A 29 -22.64 -3.20 7.03
CA GLU A 29 -23.34 -3.58 5.80
C GLU A 29 -24.85 -3.60 6.00
N SER A 30 -25.34 -4.15 7.12
CA SER A 30 -26.76 -4.11 7.47
C SER A 30 -27.26 -2.66 7.61
N GLN A 31 -26.46 -1.78 8.21
CA GLN A 31 -26.78 -0.35 8.33
C GLN A 31 -26.86 0.34 6.96
N LEU A 32 -25.93 0.06 6.04
CA LEU A 32 -25.96 0.59 4.67
C LEU A 32 -27.23 0.15 3.93
N LYS A 33 -27.57 -1.14 4.00
CA LYS A 33 -28.80 -1.69 3.40
C LYS A 33 -30.06 -1.05 3.98
N PHE A 34 -30.12 -0.93 5.30
CA PHE A 34 -31.23 -0.28 5.97
C PHE A 34 -31.39 1.17 5.51
N MET A 35 -30.30 1.94 5.47
CA MET A 35 -30.33 3.33 4.99
C MET A 35 -30.76 3.42 3.52
N LYS A 36 -30.31 2.50 2.65
CA LYS A 36 -30.76 2.44 1.25
C LYS A 36 -32.28 2.32 1.14
N ILE A 37 -32.89 1.43 1.94
CA ILE A 37 -34.34 1.25 1.98
C ILE A 37 -35.03 2.54 2.42
N VAL A 38 -34.61 3.12 3.55
CA VAL A 38 -35.17 4.37 4.08
C VAL A 38 -35.10 5.51 3.05
N LEU A 39 -33.96 5.64 2.37
CA LEU A 39 -33.76 6.67 1.37
C LEU A 39 -34.63 6.46 0.12
N LYS A 40 -34.80 5.21 -0.31
CA LYS A 40 -35.69 4.85 -1.42
C LYS A 40 -37.15 5.14 -1.09
N GLU A 41 -37.59 4.94 0.14
CA GLU A 41 -38.94 5.32 0.57
C GLU A 41 -39.17 6.84 0.55
N ILE A 42 -38.14 7.64 0.88
CA ILE A 42 -38.27 9.10 0.98
C ILE A 42 -38.20 9.81 -0.38
N GLY A 43 -37.33 9.35 -1.28
CA GLY A 43 -37.12 10.03 -2.56
C GLY A 43 -36.99 9.12 -3.78
N GLY A 44 -37.51 7.89 -3.67
CA GLY A 44 -37.64 6.95 -4.78
C GLY A 44 -36.31 6.65 -5.46
N ASP A 45 -36.35 6.62 -6.79
CA ASP A 45 -35.25 6.19 -7.64
C ASP A 45 -34.05 7.15 -7.63
N ILE A 46 -34.17 8.33 -7.04
CA ILE A 46 -33.06 9.27 -6.84
C ILE A 46 -31.94 8.63 -5.99
N TYR A 47 -32.30 7.62 -5.18
CA TYR A 47 -31.40 6.94 -4.25
C TYR A 47 -31.00 5.52 -4.68
N ASP A 48 -31.34 5.08 -5.89
CA ASP A 48 -30.95 3.74 -6.35
C ASP A 48 -29.44 3.55 -6.42
N SER A 49 -28.69 4.64 -6.64
CA SER A 49 -27.22 4.67 -6.64
C SER A 49 -26.60 4.56 -5.24
N PHE A 50 -27.39 4.60 -4.16
CA PHE A 50 -26.85 4.49 -2.80
C PHE A 50 -26.26 3.07 -2.58
N PRO A 51 -25.05 2.97 -1.99
CA PRO A 51 -24.36 1.70 -1.82
C PRO A 51 -25.00 0.82 -0.76
N ASP A 52 -25.14 -0.47 -1.05
CA ASP A 52 -25.66 -1.52 -0.14
C ASP A 52 -24.56 -2.43 0.42
N SER A 53 -23.31 -2.16 0.06
CA SER A 53 -22.13 -2.87 0.56
C SER A 53 -21.04 -1.88 0.92
N LEU A 54 -20.17 -2.31 1.85
CA LEU A 54 -19.03 -1.50 2.26
C LEU A 54 -18.03 -1.25 1.12
N TYR A 55 -17.91 -2.22 0.21
CA TYR A 55 -17.09 -2.08 -0.99
C TYR A 55 -17.57 -0.93 -1.87
N LEU A 56 -18.87 -0.88 -2.20
CA LEU A 56 -19.44 0.20 -3.01
C LEU A 56 -19.37 1.54 -2.28
N ALA A 57 -19.60 1.55 -0.96
CA ALA A 57 -19.46 2.77 -0.15
C ALA A 57 -18.03 3.33 -0.18
N ARG A 58 -17.00 2.47 -0.12
CA ARG A 58 -15.61 2.88 -0.26
C ARG A 58 -15.33 3.46 -1.65
N ILE A 59 -15.84 2.84 -2.72
CA ILE A 59 -15.71 3.36 -4.08
C ILE A 59 -16.35 4.74 -4.22
N GLN A 60 -17.58 4.90 -3.73
CA GLN A 60 -18.34 6.17 -3.79
C GLN A 60 -17.59 7.31 -3.07
N LEU A 61 -16.99 7.01 -1.91
CA LEU A 61 -16.18 7.96 -1.14
C LEU A 61 -14.78 8.19 -1.73
N GLY A 62 -14.42 7.52 -2.83
CA GLY A 62 -13.08 7.56 -3.40
C GLY A 62 -12.01 6.92 -2.50
N LEU A 63 -12.43 6.13 -1.50
CA LEU A 63 -11.56 5.34 -0.66
C LEU A 63 -11.12 4.10 -1.42
N LYS A 64 -10.18 4.26 -2.34
CA LYS A 64 -9.56 3.14 -3.04
C LYS A 64 -8.66 2.38 -2.07
N ASP A 65 -8.77 1.06 -2.05
CA ASP A 65 -7.75 0.20 -1.44
C ASP A 65 -6.43 0.47 -2.15
N ARG A 66 -5.46 1.05 -1.43
CA ARG A 66 -4.15 1.45 -1.98
C ARG A 66 -3.16 0.29 -2.04
N PHE A 67 -3.67 -0.93 -1.95
CA PHE A 67 -2.86 -2.13 -1.95
C PHE A 67 -2.74 -2.64 -3.38
N TYR A 68 -1.51 -2.80 -3.83
CA TYR A 68 -1.23 -3.53 -5.06
C TYR A 68 -1.32 -5.02 -4.74
N SER A 69 -2.07 -5.76 -5.55
CA SER A 69 -2.11 -7.22 -5.48
C SER A 69 -1.22 -7.80 -6.58
N PHE A 70 -0.33 -8.70 -6.19
CA PHE A 70 0.57 -9.38 -7.10
C PHE A 70 0.35 -10.89 -7.02
N VAL A 71 0.53 -11.56 -8.16
CA VAL A 71 0.61 -13.02 -8.26
C VAL A 71 2.09 -13.40 -8.19
N PRO A 72 2.56 -14.03 -7.10
CA PRO A 72 3.95 -14.47 -6.99
C PRO A 72 4.16 -15.77 -7.76
N CYS A 73 5.26 -15.86 -8.51
CA CYS A 73 5.72 -17.14 -9.02
C CYS A 73 6.30 -17.99 -7.86
N PRO A 74 5.82 -19.22 -7.62
CA PRO A 74 6.30 -20.03 -6.50
C PRO A 74 7.75 -20.53 -6.68
N LYS A 75 8.33 -20.40 -7.88
CA LYS A 75 9.69 -20.88 -8.18
C LYS A 75 10.73 -19.76 -8.16
N CYS A 76 10.50 -18.66 -8.89
CA CYS A 76 11.45 -17.55 -8.98
C CYS A 76 11.04 -16.31 -8.17
N HIS A 77 9.89 -16.38 -7.47
CA HIS A 77 9.34 -15.31 -6.62
C HIS A 77 9.08 -13.99 -7.36
N LYS A 78 9.10 -14.01 -8.71
CA LYS A 78 8.71 -12.85 -9.52
C LYS A 78 7.25 -12.50 -9.26
N LEU A 79 7.02 -11.23 -8.96
CA LEU A 79 5.69 -10.67 -8.76
C LEU A 79 5.11 -10.20 -10.10
N TYR A 80 3.91 -10.66 -10.42
CA TYR A 80 3.12 -10.24 -11.58
C TYR A 80 1.92 -9.41 -11.14
N ASN A 81 1.61 -8.33 -11.85
CA ASN A 81 0.43 -7.52 -11.54
C ASN A 81 -0.84 -8.31 -11.87
N LYS A 82 -1.77 -8.40 -10.90
CA LYS A 82 -3.01 -9.16 -11.05
C LYS A 82 -3.84 -8.72 -12.26
N THR A 83 -3.96 -7.42 -12.50
CA THR A 83 -4.76 -6.89 -13.61
C THR A 83 -4.25 -7.33 -14.97
N ASP A 84 -2.95 -7.58 -15.10
CA ASP A 84 -2.34 -7.98 -16.36
C ASP A 84 -2.53 -9.48 -16.59
N ILE A 85 -2.45 -10.29 -15.53
CA ILE A 85 -2.81 -11.72 -15.55
C ILE A 85 -4.28 -11.91 -15.92
N ASP A 86 -5.19 -11.12 -15.34
CA ASP A 86 -6.63 -11.19 -15.63
C ASP A 86 -6.95 -10.85 -17.09
N LYS A 87 -6.23 -9.87 -17.68
CA LYS A 87 -6.37 -9.52 -19.11
C LYS A 87 -5.87 -10.63 -20.02
N ILE A 88 -4.72 -11.22 -19.71
CA ILE A 88 -4.15 -12.35 -20.46
C ILE A 88 -5.13 -13.52 -20.42
N GLN A 89 -5.70 -13.83 -19.25
CA GLN A 89 -6.67 -14.92 -19.10
C GLN A 89 -7.93 -14.73 -19.94
N LYS A 90 -8.38 -13.48 -20.13
CA LYS A 90 -9.56 -13.15 -20.96
C LYS A 90 -9.26 -13.23 -22.46
N ASN A 91 -8.08 -12.79 -22.89
CA ASN A 91 -7.74 -12.72 -24.31
C ASN A 91 -7.29 -14.06 -24.89
N ASP A 92 -6.47 -14.83 -24.17
CA ASP A 92 -5.75 -15.93 -24.82
C ASP A 92 -6.54 -17.23 -24.95
N SER A 93 -7.72 -17.38 -24.34
CA SER A 93 -8.41 -18.69 -24.22
C SER A 93 -7.58 -19.81 -23.56
N ILE A 94 -6.33 -19.52 -23.20
CA ILE A 94 -5.36 -20.43 -22.60
C ILE A 94 -5.76 -20.64 -21.13
N GLY A 95 -5.99 -21.90 -20.77
CA GLY A 95 -6.35 -22.30 -19.40
C GLY A 95 -5.22 -22.15 -18.38
N ILE A 96 -3.96 -21.98 -18.83
CA ILE A 96 -2.75 -22.05 -18.01
C ILE A 96 -1.81 -20.88 -18.32
N ILE A 97 -1.64 -19.94 -17.39
CA ILE A 97 -0.68 -18.84 -17.52
C ILE A 97 0.66 -19.28 -16.93
N ARG A 98 1.75 -19.14 -17.69
CA ARG A 98 3.11 -19.53 -17.28
C ARG A 98 4.00 -18.33 -17.02
N CYS A 99 4.90 -18.47 -16.05
CA CYS A 99 5.92 -17.49 -15.71
C CYS A 99 6.95 -17.35 -16.84
N SER A 100 7.07 -16.15 -17.41
CA SER A 100 8.04 -15.83 -18.47
C SER A 100 9.36 -15.25 -17.93
N HIS A 101 9.51 -15.11 -16.61
CA HIS A 101 10.68 -14.50 -15.99
C HIS A 101 11.97 -15.27 -16.30
N ILE A 102 13.00 -14.53 -16.71
CA ILE A 102 14.36 -15.01 -16.91
C ILE A 102 15.23 -14.38 -15.83
N GLU A 103 15.82 -15.22 -14.98
CA GLU A 103 16.79 -14.76 -13.98
C GLU A 103 18.15 -14.52 -14.67
N PHE A 104 18.73 -13.34 -14.44
CA PHE A 104 20.06 -12.94 -14.93
C PHE A 104 20.22 -12.97 -16.48
N PRO A 105 19.42 -12.17 -17.23
CA PRO A 105 19.43 -12.17 -18.70
C PRO A 105 20.79 -11.78 -19.31
N ASN A 106 21.63 -11.05 -18.58
CA ASN A 106 22.91 -10.53 -19.07
C ASN A 106 24.11 -11.45 -18.76
N SER A 107 23.90 -12.64 -18.20
CA SER A 107 25.00 -13.54 -17.84
C SER A 107 25.30 -14.55 -18.95
N ALA A 108 26.54 -14.56 -19.44
CA ALA A 108 26.97 -15.45 -20.53
C ALA A 108 26.96 -16.95 -20.15
N SER A 109 27.10 -17.27 -18.86
CA SER A 109 27.14 -18.65 -18.33
C SER A 109 25.78 -19.24 -17.97
N ARG A 110 24.75 -18.41 -17.71
CA ARG A 110 23.37 -18.87 -17.48
C ARG A 110 22.50 -18.48 -18.66
N ARG A 111 22.56 -19.28 -19.73
CA ARG A 111 21.63 -19.16 -20.86
C ARG A 111 20.17 -19.39 -20.40
N THR A 112 19.47 -18.28 -20.16
CA THR A 112 18.14 -17.92 -20.70
C THR A 112 17.03 -18.98 -20.70
N LYS A 113 16.86 -19.74 -19.62
CA LYS A 113 15.61 -20.50 -19.42
C LYS A 113 14.61 -19.63 -18.66
N SER A 114 13.48 -19.33 -19.30
CA SER A 114 12.35 -18.76 -18.60
C SER A 114 11.83 -19.76 -17.57
N CYS A 115 11.29 -19.23 -16.47
CA CYS A 115 10.84 -20.05 -15.35
C CYS A 115 9.78 -21.09 -15.73
N GLN A 116 8.88 -20.75 -16.66
CA GLN A 116 7.77 -21.54 -17.20
C GLN A 116 6.79 -22.15 -16.18
N MET A 117 6.94 -21.83 -14.90
CA MET A 117 6.08 -22.31 -13.83
C MET A 117 4.66 -21.78 -14.00
N VAL A 118 3.65 -22.62 -13.76
CA VAL A 118 2.25 -22.22 -13.81
C VAL A 118 1.95 -21.20 -12.71
N LEU A 119 1.41 -20.04 -13.11
CA LEU A 119 1.00 -18.94 -12.25
C LEU A 119 -0.48 -19.02 -11.89
N ALA A 120 -1.33 -19.35 -12.87
CA ALA A 120 -2.77 -19.45 -12.70
C ALA A 120 -3.34 -20.50 -13.66
N GLU A 121 -4.31 -21.28 -13.17
CA GLU A 121 -5.05 -22.30 -13.90
C GLU A 121 -6.54 -22.06 -13.73
N ARG A 122 -7.34 -22.15 -14.80
CA ARG A 122 -8.76 -21.76 -14.79
C ARG A 122 -9.64 -22.59 -13.85
N GLU A 123 -9.24 -23.79 -13.46
CA GLU A 123 -10.16 -24.77 -12.84
C GLU A 123 -10.07 -24.87 -11.31
N VAL A 124 -9.08 -24.26 -10.66
CA VAL A 124 -8.92 -24.39 -9.20
C VAL A 124 -8.96 -23.02 -8.53
N LYS A 125 -10.04 -22.76 -7.77
CA LYS A 125 -10.09 -21.66 -6.79
C LYS A 125 -9.07 -21.92 -5.69
N LYS A 126 -7.80 -21.63 -5.94
CA LYS A 126 -6.76 -21.62 -4.91
C LYS A 126 -6.91 -20.35 -4.06
N PRO A 127 -6.64 -20.43 -2.75
CA PRO A 127 -6.52 -19.24 -1.91
C PRO A 127 -5.45 -18.32 -2.52
N GLU A 128 -5.84 -17.08 -2.79
CA GLU A 128 -4.93 -16.08 -3.35
C GLU A 128 -3.97 -15.62 -2.26
N LEU A 129 -2.66 -15.83 -2.45
CA LEU A 129 -1.64 -15.14 -1.66
C LEU A 129 -1.56 -13.69 -2.13
N ILE A 130 -2.44 -12.85 -1.57
CA ILE A 130 -2.41 -11.41 -1.79
C ILE A 130 -1.33 -10.84 -0.88
N TYR A 131 -0.31 -10.22 -1.47
CA TYR A 131 0.66 -9.40 -0.73
C TYR A 131 0.22 -7.93 -0.81
N PRO A 132 -0.56 -7.41 0.16
CA PRO A 132 -0.97 -6.02 0.15
C PRO A 132 0.25 -5.13 0.43
N PHE A 133 0.64 -4.33 -0.56
CA PHE A 133 1.72 -3.36 -0.40
C PHE A 133 1.29 -1.97 -0.83
N VAL A 134 1.63 -0.97 -0.01
CA VAL A 134 1.48 0.46 -0.35
C VAL A 134 2.81 0.93 -0.96
N PRO A 135 2.83 1.48 -2.19
CA PRO A 135 4.06 1.94 -2.82
C PRO A 135 4.81 2.97 -1.98
N ILE A 136 6.15 2.92 -2.04
CA ILE A 136 7.02 3.86 -1.32
C ILE A 136 6.64 5.31 -1.61
N HIS A 137 6.36 5.69 -2.86
CA HIS A 137 5.99 7.06 -3.19
C HIS A 137 4.70 7.53 -2.47
N GLN A 138 3.71 6.65 -2.30
CA GLN A 138 2.48 6.97 -1.56
C GLN A 138 2.72 7.04 -0.05
N GLN A 139 3.60 6.17 0.47
CA GLN A 139 4.03 6.24 1.86
C GLN A 139 4.76 7.56 2.13
N LEU A 140 5.66 7.97 1.24
CA LEU A 140 6.37 9.25 1.32
C LEU A 140 5.40 10.42 1.24
N GLU A 141 4.47 10.43 0.29
CA GLU A 141 3.44 11.48 0.18
C GLU A 141 2.60 11.58 1.46
N THR A 142 2.23 10.44 2.05
CA THR A 142 1.49 10.41 3.31
C THR A 142 2.33 10.96 4.48
N LEU A 143 3.64 10.70 4.49
CA LEU A 143 4.56 11.25 5.49
C LEU A 143 4.67 12.77 5.36
N TYR A 144 4.92 13.29 4.16
CA TYR A 144 5.05 14.73 3.91
C TYR A 144 3.77 15.51 4.20
N ARG A 145 2.60 14.93 4.01
CA ARG A 145 1.30 15.56 4.32
C ARG A 145 0.98 15.61 5.82
N ARG A 146 1.78 15.00 6.69
CA ARG A 146 1.54 15.07 8.14
C ARG A 146 1.72 16.51 8.64
N PRO A 147 0.80 17.03 9.47
CA PRO A 147 0.98 18.33 10.10
C PRO A 147 2.32 18.39 10.83
N HIS A 148 3.06 19.47 10.62
CA HIS A 148 4.37 19.71 11.25
C HIS A 148 5.46 18.67 10.93
N PHE A 149 5.35 17.93 9.82
CA PHE A 149 6.36 16.93 9.43
C PHE A 149 7.79 17.50 9.42
N GLU A 150 8.00 18.66 8.79
CA GLU A 150 9.31 19.33 8.76
C GLU A 150 9.82 19.69 10.16
N ARG A 151 8.92 20.10 11.06
CA ARG A 151 9.27 20.39 12.46
C ARG A 151 9.72 19.12 13.19
N LEU A 152 9.08 17.99 12.92
CA LEU A 152 9.47 16.68 13.47
C LEU A 152 10.86 16.25 12.95
N LEU A 153 11.18 16.55 11.68
CA LEU A 153 12.53 16.29 11.13
C LEU A 153 13.62 17.11 11.83
N GLN A 154 13.29 18.30 12.33
CA GLN A 154 14.22 19.16 13.06
C GLN A 154 14.19 18.96 14.58
N HIS A 155 13.37 18.03 15.08
CA HIS A 155 13.22 17.81 16.53
C HIS A 155 14.56 17.45 17.19
N TRP A 156 15.43 16.70 16.51
CA TRP A 156 16.76 16.36 17.01
C TRP A 156 17.68 17.59 17.16
N SER A 157 17.54 18.62 16.32
CA SER A 157 18.38 19.83 16.36
C SER A 157 18.09 20.68 17.60
N ASN A 158 16.84 20.70 18.06
CA ASN A 158 16.40 21.50 19.21
C ASN A 158 16.49 20.76 20.56
N ARG A 159 17.21 19.62 20.62
CA ARG A 159 17.31 18.84 21.85
C ARG A 159 18.17 19.56 22.89
N ARG A 160 17.75 19.54 24.15
CA ARG A 160 18.60 20.00 25.27
C ARG A 160 19.80 19.07 25.36
N GLN A 161 21.01 19.62 25.39
CA GLN A 161 22.20 18.85 25.72
C GLN A 161 22.15 18.48 27.19
N PHE A 162 22.40 17.20 27.48
CA PHE A 162 22.49 16.68 28.83
C PHE A 162 23.95 16.25 29.05
N ASP A 163 24.55 16.69 30.15
CA ASP A 163 25.99 16.52 30.39
C ASP A 163 26.44 15.05 30.50
N ASN A 164 25.51 14.11 30.70
CA ASN A 164 25.78 12.68 30.91
C ASN A 164 25.32 11.77 29.77
N ILE A 165 25.03 12.30 28.58
CA ILE A 165 24.61 11.51 27.41
C ILE A 165 25.58 11.78 26.26
N LEU A 166 25.99 10.71 25.56
CA LEU A 166 26.89 10.76 24.39
C LEU A 166 26.17 11.32 23.14
N THR A 167 25.56 12.49 23.27
CA THR A 167 24.86 13.21 22.21
C THR A 167 25.78 13.60 21.05
N ASN A 168 27.06 13.81 21.35
CA ASN A 168 28.12 14.10 20.38
C ASN A 168 28.29 13.04 19.27
N ILE A 169 28.00 11.76 19.55
CA ILE A 169 28.05 10.67 18.56
C ILE A 169 26.86 10.79 17.59
N TYR A 170 25.66 10.95 18.13
CA TYR A 170 24.42 11.05 17.32
C TYR A 170 24.34 12.34 16.51
N ASP A 171 24.84 13.46 17.04
CA ASP A 171 24.87 14.75 16.33
C ASP A 171 26.02 14.84 15.30
N GLY A 172 26.82 13.77 15.19
CA GLY A 172 27.97 13.69 14.31
C GLY A 172 29.07 14.71 14.62
N GLN A 173 29.05 15.32 15.80
CA GLN A 173 30.09 16.26 16.23
C GLN A 173 31.42 15.55 16.43
N ILE A 174 31.40 14.26 16.82
CA ILE A 174 32.62 13.44 16.88
C ILE A 174 33.30 13.32 15.51
N TRP A 175 32.53 13.28 14.43
CA TRP A 175 33.07 13.19 13.06
C TRP A 175 33.87 14.45 12.67
N LYS A 176 33.55 15.60 13.27
CA LYS A 176 34.29 16.86 13.06
C LYS A 176 35.58 16.95 13.86
N THR A 177 35.75 16.09 14.87
CA THR A 177 36.97 16.07 15.71
C THR A 177 38.05 15.13 15.18
N PHE A 178 37.73 14.29 14.19
CA PHE A 178 38.76 13.54 13.47
C PHE A 178 39.58 14.54 12.67
N ARG A 179 40.88 14.62 12.97
CA ARG A 179 41.84 15.31 12.11
C ARG A 179 41.99 14.47 10.84
N GLU A 180 41.90 15.09 9.68
CA GLU A 180 42.40 14.49 8.45
C GLU A 180 43.91 14.27 8.67
N THR A 181 44.31 13.01 8.82
CA THR A 181 45.70 12.66 9.11
C THR A 181 46.50 12.77 7.83
N ASP A 182 47.06 13.95 7.56
CA ASP A 182 48.17 14.11 6.61
C ASP A 182 49.52 13.71 7.24
N ASP A 183 49.56 13.41 8.55
CA ASP A 183 50.76 12.92 9.23
C ASP A 183 50.82 11.38 9.23
N GLU A 184 51.78 10.85 8.46
CA GLU A 184 52.11 9.42 8.29
C GLU A 184 52.37 8.63 9.59
N ASN A 185 52.52 9.29 10.74
CA ASN A 185 52.87 8.66 12.02
C ASN A 185 51.75 8.64 13.08
N SER A 186 50.53 9.03 12.74
CA SER A 186 49.41 8.81 13.66
C SER A 186 48.80 7.43 13.45
N ALA A 187 48.58 6.69 14.53
CA ALA A 187 47.91 5.40 14.49
C ALA A 187 46.52 5.59 13.87
N LYS A 188 46.35 5.09 12.64
CA LYS A 188 45.08 5.09 11.93
C LYS A 188 44.12 4.26 12.76
N PHE A 189 43.07 4.90 13.27
CA PHE A 189 41.92 4.14 13.72
C PHE A 189 41.20 3.64 12.47
N PHE A 190 41.28 2.31 12.31
CA PHE A 190 40.88 1.40 11.22
C PHE A 190 42.05 0.83 10.40
#